data_AF-A0A8X6QBF5-F1
#
_entry.id   AF-A0A8X6QBF5-F1
#
_cell.length_a   1.000
_cell.length_b   1.000
_cell.length_c   1.000
_cell.angle_alpha   90.00
_cell.angle_beta   90.00
_cell.angle_gamma   90.00
#
_symmetry.space_group_name_H-M   'P 1'
#
loop_
_entity.id
_entity.type
_entity.pdbx_description
1 polymer ?
#
loop_
_entity_poly.entity_id
_entity_poly.type
_entity_poly.pdbx_seq_one_letter_code
_entity_poly.pdbx_strand_id
1 'polypeptide(L)'
;MILSFLIILFTAPLQFIYCIKWVVAYVAIRFNKRFRYRRFDLYDVGVRNDPHKLGFLVPEEEKKFESPFPDSHLLEAVDEVFFIGVNSKSECLLVRVGRMYDQMADAWVYLKLANGKSYSLTETVGYQESSDGNSRIFSCGKLLMHYLLPMRRWRIVYCGMLKEVSENKQNEESVFVKFVFLWKASSQVYDCTLNSNPKGFASALAKAEWKHTFRPPVDQLADATNIYAQTGIMDGTVSINDGEDYEMYLFGEKVRNLSKASDVTECKCVTILGSTPTIGQNFHISNMSVKNSFEK
;
A
#
# COMPACT_ATOMS: atom_id res chain seq x y z
N MET A 1 35.59 -26.29 24.98
CA MET A 1 35.81 -25.06 25.78
C MET A 1 36.48 -23.95 24.98
N ILE A 2 37.57 -24.21 24.26
CA ILE A 2 38.30 -23.19 23.46
C ILE A 2 37.46 -22.64 22.28
N LEU A 3 36.70 -23.52 21.60
CA LEU A 3 35.82 -23.12 20.49
C LEU A 3 34.70 -22.16 20.93
N SER A 4 34.14 -22.38 22.12
CA SER A 4 33.10 -21.53 22.71
C SER A 4 33.63 -20.14 23.09
N PHE A 5 34.87 -20.06 23.57
CA PHE A 5 35.52 -18.79 23.91
C PHE A 5 35.84 -17.95 22.66
N LEU A 6 36.28 -18.58 21.57
CA LEU A 6 36.49 -17.91 20.27
C LEU A 6 35.18 -17.37 19.69
N ILE A 7 34.09 -18.15 19.72
CA ILE A 7 32.78 -17.69 19.25
C ILE A 7 32.28 -16.48 20.07
N ILE A 8 32.48 -16.47 21.40
CA ILE A 8 32.12 -15.33 22.26
C ILE A 8 32.96 -14.09 21.92
N LEU A 9 34.27 -14.24 21.66
CA LEU A 9 35.15 -13.13 21.32
C LEU A 9 34.82 -12.48 19.97
N PHE A 10 34.35 -13.27 18.99
CA PHE A 10 33.94 -12.78 17.67
C PHE A 10 32.50 -12.25 17.62
N THR A 11 31.60 -12.73 18.49
CA THR A 11 30.19 -12.31 18.50
C THR A 11 29.90 -11.11 19.42
N ALA A 12 30.64 -10.96 20.52
CA ALA A 12 30.55 -9.80 21.41
C ALA A 12 30.73 -8.44 20.70
N PRO A 13 31.73 -8.23 19.81
CA PRO A 13 31.87 -6.96 19.09
C PRO A 13 30.71 -6.71 18.12
N LEU A 14 30.16 -7.76 17.48
CA LEU A 14 29.00 -7.63 16.59
C LEU A 14 27.73 -7.24 17.34
N GLN A 15 27.48 -7.85 18.51
CA GLN A 15 26.34 -7.48 19.35
C GLN A 15 26.49 -6.06 19.92
N PHE A 16 27.71 -5.68 20.33
CA PHE A 16 27.98 -4.33 20.81
C PHE A 16 27.76 -3.27 19.73
N ILE A 17 28.28 -3.50 18.52
CA ILE A 17 28.04 -2.63 17.36
C ILE A 17 26.55 -2.55 17.04
N TYR A 18 25.84 -3.68 17.03
CA TYR A 18 24.40 -3.71 16.82
C TYR A 18 23.67 -2.85 17.86
N CYS A 19 23.98 -2.99 19.15
CA CYS A 19 23.35 -2.22 20.22
C CYS A 19 23.58 -0.71 20.05
N ILE A 20 24.80 -0.29 19.70
CA ILE A 20 25.08 1.13 19.43
C ILE A 20 24.28 1.63 18.23
N LYS A 21 24.32 0.88 17.10
CA LYS A 21 23.55 1.23 15.90
C LYS A 21 22.06 1.30 16.20
N TRP A 22 21.55 0.39 17.03
CA TRP A 22 20.15 0.38 17.43
C TRP A 22 19.77 1.64 18.21
N VAL A 23 20.58 2.02 19.21
CA VAL A 23 20.33 3.24 20.00
C VAL A 23 20.36 4.48 19.11
N VAL A 24 21.39 4.61 18.27
CA VAL A 24 21.53 5.74 17.34
C VAL A 24 20.36 5.80 16.36
N ALA A 25 19.98 4.67 15.75
CA ALA A 25 18.82 4.59 14.85
C ALA A 25 17.51 4.93 15.55
N TYR A 26 17.28 4.40 16.75
CA TYR A 26 16.07 4.66 17.53
C TYR A 26 15.94 6.16 17.85
N VAL A 27 17.02 6.79 18.33
CA VAL A 27 17.05 8.22 18.63
C VAL A 27 16.81 9.04 17.36
N ALA A 28 17.49 8.72 16.26
CA ALA A 28 17.33 9.42 14.98
C ALA A 28 15.89 9.31 14.42
N ILE A 29 15.27 8.12 14.48
CA ILE A 29 13.86 7.93 14.09
C ILE A 29 12.94 8.77 14.96
N ARG A 30 13.16 8.81 16.29
CA ARG A 30 12.32 9.58 17.22
C ARG A 30 12.41 11.08 16.95
N PHE A 31 13.60 11.59 16.68
CA PHE A 31 13.79 12.98 16.28
C PHE A 31 13.12 13.28 14.93
N ASN A 32 13.37 12.46 13.91
CA ASN A 32 12.77 12.62 12.59
C ASN A 32 11.23 12.63 12.66
N LYS A 33 10.61 11.70 13.41
CA LYS A 33 9.16 11.66 13.63
C LYS A 33 8.60 12.87 14.37
N ARG A 34 9.37 13.46 15.29
CA ARG A 34 8.94 14.64 16.06
C ARG A 34 8.91 15.90 15.19
N PHE A 35 9.87 16.01 14.26
CA PHE A 35 10.01 17.19 13.40
C PHE A 35 9.32 17.05 12.04
N ARG A 36 8.98 15.83 11.61
CA ARG A 36 8.21 15.63 10.38
C ARG A 36 6.78 16.12 10.54
N TYR A 37 6.31 16.78 9.48
CA TYR A 37 4.94 17.25 9.34
C TYR A 37 3.96 16.06 9.33
N ARG A 38 2.91 16.14 10.16
CA ARG A 38 1.84 15.13 10.21
C ARG A 38 0.80 15.42 9.14
N ARG A 39 0.99 14.84 7.96
CA ARG A 39 0.19 15.15 6.76
C ARG A 39 -1.31 14.81 6.85
N PHE A 40 -1.73 13.98 7.79
CA PHE A 40 -3.15 13.63 8.01
C PHE A 40 -3.70 14.12 9.36
N ASP A 41 -2.99 15.03 10.04
CA ASP A 41 -3.48 15.71 11.26
C ASP A 41 -4.37 16.90 10.86
N LEU A 42 -5.45 16.60 10.13
CA LEU A 42 -6.32 17.59 9.47
C LEU A 42 -7.55 17.95 10.31
N TYR A 43 -7.87 17.14 11.32
CA TYR A 43 -9.10 17.24 12.10
C TYR A 43 -8.83 17.69 13.52
N ASP A 44 -9.63 18.64 14.01
CA ASP A 44 -9.57 19.14 15.38
C ASP A 44 -10.98 19.38 15.92
N VAL A 45 -11.41 18.47 16.79
CA VAL A 45 -12.72 18.53 17.47
C VAL A 45 -12.85 19.69 18.45
N GLY A 46 -11.75 20.35 18.82
CA GLY A 46 -11.75 21.51 19.72
C GLY A 46 -12.00 22.85 19.02
N VAL A 47 -11.90 22.90 17.68
CA VAL A 47 -12.04 24.16 16.93
C VAL A 47 -13.51 24.57 16.84
N ARG A 48 -13.77 25.87 17.02
CA ARG A 48 -15.10 26.45 16.81
C ARG A 48 -15.19 27.05 15.41
N ASN A 49 -16.29 26.78 14.70
CA ASN A 49 -16.65 27.39 13.42
C ASN A 49 -15.71 27.12 12.23
N ASP A 50 -14.99 26.00 12.22
CA ASP A 50 -14.22 25.55 11.04
C ASP A 50 -14.81 24.23 10.51
N PRO A 51 -15.59 24.25 9.42
CA PRO A 51 -16.25 23.05 8.92
C PRO A 51 -15.27 22.02 8.33
N HIS A 52 -14.07 22.41 7.90
CA HIS A 52 -13.07 21.49 7.39
C HIS A 52 -12.39 20.74 8.54
N LYS A 53 -11.95 21.47 9.57
CA LYS A 53 -11.33 20.85 10.76
C LYS A 53 -12.29 20.02 11.59
N LEU A 54 -13.57 20.37 11.58
CA LEU A 54 -14.63 19.57 12.20
C LEU A 54 -15.05 18.36 11.36
N GLY A 55 -14.57 18.25 10.12
CA GLY A 55 -14.86 17.13 9.22
C GLY A 55 -16.23 17.16 8.55
N PHE A 56 -16.94 18.29 8.60
CA PHE A 56 -18.18 18.50 7.84
C PHE A 56 -17.90 18.67 6.34
N LEU A 57 -16.80 19.34 6.01
CA LEU A 57 -16.29 19.49 4.64
C LEU A 57 -14.96 18.76 4.49
N VAL A 58 -14.74 18.18 3.32
CA VAL A 58 -13.50 17.48 2.97
C VAL A 58 -12.37 18.53 2.83
N PRO A 59 -11.24 18.41 3.55
CA PRO A 59 -10.08 19.26 3.36
C PRO A 59 -9.44 19.08 1.98
N GLU A 60 -8.91 20.15 1.39
CA GLU A 60 -8.26 20.10 0.06
C GLU A 60 -6.98 19.25 0.08
N GLU A 61 -6.31 19.18 1.23
CA GLU A 61 -5.12 18.34 1.45
C GLU A 61 -5.41 16.88 1.16
N GLU A 62 -6.60 16.38 1.50
CA GLU A 62 -6.96 15.00 1.21
C GLU A 62 -7.09 14.74 -0.28
N LYS A 63 -7.66 15.70 -1.04
CA LYS A 63 -7.73 15.61 -2.50
C LYS A 63 -6.33 15.55 -3.08
N LYS A 64 -5.40 16.39 -2.60
CA LYS A 64 -4.01 16.41 -3.07
C LYS A 64 -3.32 15.05 -2.94
N PHE A 65 -3.59 14.30 -1.88
CA PHE A 65 -2.98 12.97 -1.68
C PHE A 65 -3.71 11.84 -2.41
N GLU A 66 -5.00 12.00 -2.71
CA GLU A 66 -5.82 10.99 -3.37
C GLU A 66 -5.86 11.15 -4.89
N SER A 67 -5.65 12.35 -5.43
CA SER A 67 -5.48 12.59 -6.86
C SER A 67 -4.23 11.92 -7.42
N PRO A 68 -4.28 11.46 -8.69
CA PRO A 68 -3.06 11.21 -9.45
C PRO A 68 -2.23 12.48 -9.52
N PHE A 69 -0.96 12.39 -9.16
CA PHE A 69 -0.03 13.52 -9.16
C PHE A 69 0.27 14.02 -10.58
N PRO A 70 0.79 15.24 -10.76
CA PRO A 70 1.29 15.66 -12.06
C PRO A 70 2.39 14.74 -12.59
N ASP A 71 2.55 14.61 -13.91
CA ASP A 71 3.54 13.70 -14.51
C ASP A 71 4.99 14.02 -14.11
N SER A 72 5.27 15.26 -13.70
CA SER A 72 6.58 15.64 -13.13
C SER A 72 6.92 14.92 -11.83
N HIS A 73 5.93 14.49 -11.05
CA HIS A 73 6.12 13.69 -9.84
C HIS A 73 6.66 12.29 -10.16
N LEU A 74 6.28 11.73 -11.31
CA LEU A 74 6.63 10.37 -11.74
C LEU A 74 8.13 10.20 -12.03
N LEU A 75 8.87 11.30 -12.17
CA LEU A 75 10.32 11.31 -12.33
C LEU A 75 11.06 10.94 -11.02
N GLU A 76 10.47 11.23 -9.87
CA GLU A 76 11.11 11.10 -8.57
C GLU A 76 10.45 10.06 -7.67
N ALA A 77 9.14 9.86 -7.84
CA ALA A 77 8.34 9.07 -6.93
C ALA A 77 7.28 8.24 -7.66
N VAL A 78 6.90 7.15 -7.00
CA VAL A 78 5.77 6.31 -7.39
C VAL A 78 4.48 7.10 -7.19
N ASP A 79 3.50 6.81 -8.05
CA ASP A 79 2.11 7.21 -7.84
C ASP A 79 1.20 6.01 -8.10
N GLU A 80 0.88 5.30 -7.03
CA GLU A 80 0.18 4.02 -7.11
C GLU A 80 -0.96 3.95 -6.11
N VAL A 81 -2.08 3.37 -6.56
CA VAL A 81 -3.21 3.01 -5.71
C VAL A 81 -3.51 1.53 -5.87
N PHE A 82 -3.74 0.86 -4.75
CA PHE A 82 -4.09 -0.56 -4.73
C PHE A 82 -5.16 -0.84 -3.68
N PHE A 83 -6.02 -1.81 -4.00
CA PHE A 83 -7.05 -2.32 -3.12
C PHE A 83 -6.93 -3.84 -3.04
N ILE A 84 -7.15 -4.37 -1.84
CA ILE A 84 -7.35 -5.79 -1.60
C ILE A 84 -8.57 -5.98 -0.72
N GLY A 85 -9.36 -7.00 -1.02
CA GLY A 85 -10.47 -7.42 -0.18
C GLY A 85 -10.68 -8.91 -0.25
N VAL A 86 -11.06 -9.48 0.89
CA VAL A 86 -11.35 -10.91 1.05
C VAL A 86 -12.58 -11.10 1.92
N ASN A 87 -13.13 -12.31 1.93
CA ASN A 87 -14.17 -12.69 2.90
C ASN A 87 -14.05 -14.15 3.34
N SER A 88 -14.98 -14.59 4.20
CA SER A 88 -15.02 -15.95 4.75
C SER A 88 -15.32 -17.03 3.72
N LYS A 89 -15.79 -16.69 2.52
CA LYS A 89 -16.01 -17.62 1.41
C LYS A 89 -14.75 -17.83 0.56
N SER A 90 -13.60 -17.29 0.98
CA SER A 90 -12.35 -17.27 0.20
C SER A 90 -12.47 -16.53 -1.13
N GLU A 91 -13.46 -15.65 -1.26
CA GLU A 91 -13.52 -14.70 -2.36
C GLU A 91 -12.44 -13.64 -2.17
N CYS A 92 -11.88 -13.16 -3.27
CA CYS A 92 -10.80 -12.19 -3.24
C CYS A 92 -10.91 -11.23 -4.42
N LEU A 93 -10.65 -9.95 -4.18
CA LEU A 93 -10.37 -8.96 -5.22
C LEU A 93 -9.07 -8.25 -4.86
N LEU A 94 -8.14 -8.23 -5.80
CA LEU A 94 -6.95 -7.38 -5.76
C LEU A 94 -6.92 -6.57 -7.04
N VAL A 95 -6.88 -5.25 -6.90
CA VAL A 95 -6.72 -4.32 -8.02
C VAL A 95 -5.63 -3.31 -7.72
N ARG A 96 -4.83 -2.96 -8.72
CA ARG A 96 -3.74 -1.99 -8.62
C ARG A 96 -3.65 -1.19 -9.90
N VAL A 97 -3.38 0.11 -9.78
CA VAL A 97 -2.87 0.95 -10.86
C VAL A 97 -1.66 1.70 -10.34
N GLY A 98 -0.51 1.45 -10.95
CA GLY A 98 0.72 2.21 -10.75
C GLY A 98 0.99 3.07 -11.97
N ARG A 99 1.12 4.37 -11.79
CA ARG A 99 1.41 5.31 -12.87
C ARG A 99 2.90 5.30 -13.19
N MET A 100 3.22 5.34 -14.46
CA MET A 100 4.59 5.39 -14.98
C MET A 100 4.79 6.65 -15.81
N TYR A 101 6.05 7.01 -16.02
CA TYR A 101 6.44 8.10 -16.91
C TYR A 101 5.97 7.82 -18.36
N ASP A 102 5.93 8.86 -19.21
CA ASP A 102 5.50 8.79 -20.62
C ASP A 102 4.06 8.28 -20.85
N GLN A 103 3.11 8.69 -19.99
CA GLN A 103 1.69 8.36 -20.13
C GLN A 103 1.40 6.84 -20.13
N MET A 104 2.29 6.08 -19.50
CA MET A 104 2.09 4.65 -19.27
C MET A 104 1.58 4.39 -17.86
N ALA A 105 0.89 3.28 -17.68
CA ALA A 105 0.49 2.78 -16.37
C ALA A 105 0.54 1.25 -16.35
N ASP A 106 0.69 0.69 -15.16
CA ASP A 106 0.67 -0.75 -14.90
C ASP A 106 -0.56 -1.10 -14.05
N ALA A 107 -1.38 -2.02 -14.53
CA ALA A 107 -2.63 -2.45 -13.96
C ALA A 107 -2.55 -3.90 -13.52
N TRP A 108 -2.94 -4.21 -12.29
CA TRP A 108 -3.14 -5.60 -11.87
C TRP A 108 -4.61 -5.79 -11.52
N VAL A 109 -5.17 -6.89 -11.98
CA VAL A 109 -6.50 -7.38 -11.58
C VAL A 109 -6.34 -8.85 -11.23
N TYR A 110 -6.77 -9.22 -10.04
CA TYR A 110 -6.95 -10.59 -9.61
C TYR A 110 -8.29 -10.71 -8.88
N LEU A 111 -9.11 -11.65 -9.34
CA LEU A 111 -10.43 -11.92 -8.81
C LEU A 111 -10.53 -13.42 -8.53
N LYS A 112 -11.03 -13.80 -7.36
CA LYS A 112 -11.36 -15.17 -7.00
C LYS A 112 -12.80 -15.23 -6.52
N LEU A 113 -13.59 -16.14 -7.11
CA LEU A 113 -14.98 -16.38 -6.72
C LEU A 113 -15.08 -17.56 -5.74
N ALA A 114 -16.22 -17.69 -5.06
CA ALA A 114 -16.46 -18.75 -4.07
C ALA A 114 -16.41 -20.17 -4.67
N ASN A 115 -16.62 -20.31 -5.98
CA ASN A 115 -16.50 -21.58 -6.70
C ASN A 115 -15.04 -22.01 -6.93
N GLY A 116 -14.06 -21.25 -6.44
CA GLY A 116 -12.63 -21.54 -6.57
C GLY A 116 -11.99 -21.04 -7.87
N LYS A 117 -12.78 -20.59 -8.86
CA LYS A 117 -12.25 -20.02 -10.11
C LYS A 117 -11.57 -18.69 -9.84
N SER A 118 -10.44 -18.47 -10.52
CA SER A 118 -9.68 -17.23 -10.44
C SER A 118 -9.47 -16.60 -11.81
N TYR A 119 -9.44 -15.28 -11.84
CA TYR A 119 -9.34 -14.47 -13.05
C TYR A 119 -8.25 -13.43 -12.86
N SER A 120 -7.32 -13.34 -13.80
CA SER A 120 -6.18 -12.41 -13.71
C SER A 120 -5.92 -11.68 -15.02
N LEU A 121 -5.46 -10.44 -14.92
CA LEU A 121 -5.07 -9.65 -16.09
C LEU A 121 -3.73 -10.15 -16.65
N THR A 122 -3.68 -10.41 -17.97
CA THR A 122 -2.47 -10.92 -18.64
C THR A 122 -1.56 -9.78 -19.10
N GLU A 123 -2.15 -8.73 -19.68
CA GLU A 123 -1.44 -7.53 -20.11
C GLU A 123 -1.64 -6.43 -19.08
N THR A 124 -0.58 -6.12 -18.33
CA THR A 124 -0.66 -5.19 -17.21
C THR A 124 -0.34 -3.75 -17.63
N VAL A 125 0.51 -3.56 -18.65
CA VAL A 125 0.93 -2.23 -19.10
C VAL A 125 -0.04 -1.66 -20.15
N GLY A 126 -0.46 -0.42 -19.94
CA GLY A 126 -1.34 0.28 -20.87
C GLY A 126 -1.14 1.79 -20.84
N TYR A 127 -1.91 2.47 -21.68
CA TYR A 127 -1.98 3.93 -21.71
C TYR A 127 -2.79 4.46 -20.52
N GLN A 128 -2.37 5.61 -20.00
CA GLN A 128 -3.16 6.46 -19.12
C GLN A 128 -3.16 7.90 -19.64
N GLU A 129 -4.25 8.62 -19.40
CA GLU A 129 -4.25 10.06 -19.63
C GLU A 129 -3.30 10.77 -18.66
N SER A 130 -2.67 11.85 -19.14
CA SER A 130 -1.87 12.72 -18.28
C SER A 130 -2.74 13.35 -17.20
N SER A 131 -2.15 13.56 -16.02
CA SER A 131 -2.82 14.26 -14.92
C SER A 131 -2.13 15.58 -14.66
N ASP A 132 -2.91 16.63 -14.42
CA ASP A 132 -2.45 17.94 -13.93
C ASP A 132 -2.48 18.02 -12.39
N GLY A 133 -2.82 16.93 -11.70
CA GLY A 133 -3.05 16.88 -10.26
C GLY A 133 -4.51 17.08 -9.83
N ASN A 134 -5.42 17.40 -10.76
CA ASN A 134 -6.85 17.60 -10.49
C ASN A 134 -7.73 16.43 -10.93
N SER A 135 -7.14 15.41 -11.56
CA SER A 135 -7.85 14.19 -11.91
C SER A 135 -8.34 13.45 -10.66
N ARG A 136 -9.45 12.73 -10.79
CA ARG A 136 -9.98 11.84 -9.73
C ARG A 136 -9.80 10.37 -10.03
N ILE A 137 -9.19 10.05 -11.17
CA ILE A 137 -9.26 8.73 -11.78
C ILE A 137 -7.84 8.21 -11.98
N PHE A 138 -7.60 7.02 -11.46
CA PHE A 138 -6.51 6.15 -11.88
C PHE A 138 -7.06 5.18 -12.91
N SER A 139 -6.44 5.14 -14.08
CA SER A 139 -6.90 4.29 -15.19
C SER A 139 -5.73 3.62 -15.88
N CYS A 140 -5.93 2.37 -16.27
CA CYS A 140 -5.03 1.69 -17.18
C CYS A 140 -5.81 0.58 -17.91
N GLY A 141 -5.83 0.64 -19.24
CA GLY A 141 -6.60 -0.27 -20.08
C GLY A 141 -8.10 -0.21 -19.75
N LYS A 142 -8.65 -1.32 -19.24
CA LYS A 142 -10.07 -1.45 -18.89
C LYS A 142 -10.35 -1.32 -17.39
N LEU A 143 -9.32 -1.08 -16.57
CA LEU A 143 -9.45 -0.85 -15.13
C LEU A 143 -9.52 0.66 -14.86
N LEU A 144 -10.56 1.07 -14.11
CA LEU A 144 -10.79 2.44 -13.68
C LEU A 144 -11.01 2.46 -12.16
N MET A 145 -10.28 3.32 -11.46
CA MET A 145 -10.44 3.57 -10.02
C MET A 145 -10.63 5.06 -9.78
N HIS A 146 -11.83 5.43 -9.36
CA HIS A 146 -12.26 6.82 -9.19
C HIS A 146 -12.60 7.06 -7.73
N TYR A 147 -11.92 7.99 -7.06
CA TYR A 147 -12.37 8.40 -5.73
C TYR A 147 -13.63 9.29 -5.84
N LEU A 148 -14.69 8.90 -5.14
CA LEU A 148 -15.92 9.69 -5.05
C LEU A 148 -15.80 10.73 -3.93
N LEU A 149 -15.16 10.34 -2.83
CA LEU A 149 -14.82 11.20 -1.71
C LEU A 149 -13.41 10.82 -1.23
N PRO A 150 -12.45 11.77 -1.23
CA PRO A 150 -11.08 11.51 -0.78
C PRO A 150 -11.04 10.78 0.56
N MET A 151 -10.19 9.76 0.69
CA MET A 151 -9.98 8.95 1.91
C MET A 151 -11.24 8.28 2.48
N ARG A 152 -12.34 8.22 1.71
CA ARG A 152 -13.64 7.75 2.20
C ARG A 152 -14.32 6.78 1.26
N ARG A 153 -14.42 7.13 -0.03
CA ARG A 153 -15.21 6.37 -0.99
C ARG A 153 -14.52 6.31 -2.34
N TRP A 154 -14.44 5.10 -2.88
CA TRP A 154 -13.86 4.83 -4.19
C TRP A 154 -14.78 3.93 -5.00
N ARG A 155 -14.87 4.20 -6.29
CA ARG A 155 -15.53 3.33 -7.26
C ARG A 155 -14.46 2.65 -8.10
N ILE A 156 -14.51 1.34 -8.14
CA ILE A 156 -13.58 0.48 -8.88
C ILE A 156 -14.38 -0.20 -9.97
N VAL A 157 -13.95 -0.07 -11.22
CA VAL A 157 -14.67 -0.61 -12.38
C VAL A 157 -13.69 -1.33 -13.29
N TYR A 158 -14.09 -2.50 -13.76
CA TYR A 158 -13.39 -3.22 -14.80
C TYR A 158 -14.37 -3.80 -15.81
N CYS A 159 -13.99 -3.80 -17.08
CA CYS A 159 -14.83 -4.31 -18.17
C CYS A 159 -13.93 -4.76 -19.33
N GLY A 160 -13.47 -6.01 -19.32
CA GLY A 160 -12.46 -6.50 -20.26
C GLY A 160 -12.19 -8.01 -20.14
N MET A 161 -11.19 -8.48 -20.88
CA MET A 161 -10.79 -9.90 -20.89
C MET A 161 -9.83 -10.21 -19.74
N LEU A 162 -10.13 -11.24 -18.96
CA LEU A 162 -9.25 -11.81 -17.96
C LEU A 162 -8.95 -13.27 -18.28
N LYS A 163 -7.77 -13.73 -17.87
CA LYS A 163 -7.37 -15.12 -17.96
C LYS A 163 -7.98 -15.89 -16.79
N GLU A 164 -8.85 -16.84 -17.09
CA GLU A 164 -9.36 -17.80 -16.12
C GLU A 164 -8.29 -18.87 -15.82
N VAL A 165 -8.02 -19.09 -14.54
CA VAL A 165 -7.19 -20.19 -14.05
C VAL A 165 -8.04 -21.03 -13.10
N SER A 166 -8.30 -22.26 -13.51
CA SER A 166 -8.89 -23.29 -12.64
C SER A 166 -7.83 -23.86 -11.69
N GLU A 167 -8.24 -24.37 -10.52
CA GLU A 167 -7.31 -24.94 -9.52
C GLU A 167 -6.45 -26.08 -10.08
N ASN A 168 -6.92 -26.78 -11.12
CA ASN A 168 -6.18 -27.85 -11.80
C ASN A 168 -5.16 -27.35 -12.84
N LYS A 169 -5.07 -26.03 -13.10
CA LYS A 169 -4.13 -25.39 -14.04
C LYS A 169 -4.09 -25.97 -15.47
N GLN A 170 -5.11 -26.73 -15.86
CA GLN A 170 -5.10 -27.47 -17.14
C GLN A 170 -5.67 -26.66 -18.30
N ASN A 171 -6.54 -25.68 -18.03
CA ASN A 171 -7.13 -24.82 -19.05
C ASN A 171 -6.93 -23.35 -18.67
N GLU A 172 -6.23 -22.63 -19.55
CA GLU A 172 -6.11 -21.19 -19.53
C GLU A 172 -7.02 -20.63 -20.62
N GLU A 173 -8.17 -20.09 -20.22
CA GLU A 173 -9.14 -19.50 -21.15
C GLU A 173 -9.24 -18.00 -20.91
N SER A 174 -9.36 -17.23 -21.99
CA SER A 174 -9.63 -15.80 -21.90
C SER A 174 -11.13 -15.59 -21.85
N VAL A 175 -11.63 -15.01 -20.76
CA VAL A 175 -13.06 -14.79 -20.54
C VAL A 175 -13.37 -13.32 -20.34
N PHE A 176 -14.54 -12.89 -20.76
CA PHE A 176 -14.99 -11.52 -20.55
C PHE A 176 -15.47 -11.35 -19.12
N VAL A 177 -14.93 -10.37 -18.41
CA VAL A 177 -15.28 -10.07 -17.02
C VAL A 177 -15.64 -8.60 -16.88
N LYS A 178 -16.75 -8.35 -16.20
CA LYS A 178 -17.16 -7.01 -15.80
C LYS A 178 -17.37 -7.01 -14.30
N PHE A 179 -16.86 -5.99 -13.63
CA PHE A 179 -17.17 -5.76 -12.23
C PHE A 179 -17.26 -4.29 -11.88
N VAL A 180 -18.04 -4.00 -10.85
CA VAL A 180 -18.13 -2.68 -10.23
C VAL A 180 -18.15 -2.87 -8.72
N PHE A 181 -17.17 -2.27 -8.03
CA PHE A 181 -17.09 -2.26 -6.58
C PHE A 181 -17.11 -0.83 -6.04
N LEU A 182 -17.74 -0.66 -4.90
CA LEU A 182 -17.71 0.54 -4.08
C LEU A 182 -16.90 0.24 -2.82
N TRP A 183 -15.71 0.83 -2.72
CA TRP A 183 -14.91 0.78 -1.49
C TRP A 183 -15.30 1.92 -0.55
N LYS A 184 -15.46 1.61 0.74
CA LYS A 184 -15.77 2.56 1.81
C LYS A 184 -14.76 2.38 2.95
N ALA A 185 -14.13 3.48 3.35
CA ALA A 185 -13.23 3.49 4.50
C ALA A 185 -13.98 3.14 5.78
N SER A 186 -13.39 2.26 6.60
CA SER A 186 -13.87 1.93 7.95
C SER A 186 -12.86 2.29 9.05
N SER A 187 -11.68 2.81 8.66
CA SER A 187 -10.69 3.34 9.59
C SER A 187 -10.19 4.73 9.20
N GLN A 188 -9.56 5.39 10.16
CA GLN A 188 -8.70 6.53 9.91
C GLN A 188 -7.49 6.13 9.04
N VAL A 189 -6.82 7.14 8.48
CA VAL A 189 -5.62 6.94 7.66
C VAL A 189 -4.45 6.51 8.54
N TYR A 190 -3.85 5.38 8.19
CA TYR A 190 -2.59 4.93 8.76
C TYR A 190 -1.42 5.39 7.89
N ASP A 191 -0.64 6.34 8.38
CA ASP A 191 0.57 6.82 7.70
C ASP A 191 1.78 5.94 8.08
N CYS A 192 2.28 5.15 7.13
CA CYS A 192 3.40 4.24 7.39
C CYS A 192 4.70 4.99 7.76
N THR A 193 4.86 6.24 7.34
CA THR A 193 6.03 7.06 7.67
C THR A 193 6.02 7.46 9.15
N LEU A 194 4.85 7.76 9.71
CA LEU A 194 4.72 8.36 11.05
C LEU A 194 4.16 7.41 12.12
N ASN A 195 3.24 6.52 11.76
CA ASN A 195 2.52 5.67 12.71
C ASN A 195 3.22 4.34 13.00
N SER A 196 4.20 3.94 12.18
CA SER A 196 4.93 2.68 12.34
C SER A 196 5.75 2.57 13.64
N ASN A 197 5.98 1.34 14.11
CA ASN A 197 6.71 1.08 15.35
C ASN A 197 8.20 1.50 15.25
N PRO A 198 8.67 2.52 16.00
CA PRO A 198 10.05 2.97 15.94
C PRO A 198 11.07 1.90 16.35
N LYS A 199 10.70 0.98 17.26
CA LYS A 199 11.59 -0.09 17.71
C LYS A 199 11.87 -1.10 16.59
N GLY A 200 10.83 -1.45 15.81
CA GLY A 200 10.96 -2.36 14.67
C GLY A 200 11.91 -1.80 13.61
N PHE A 201 11.73 -0.53 13.25
CA PHE A 201 12.61 0.14 12.30
C PHE A 201 14.03 0.36 12.84
N ALA A 202 14.20 0.70 14.12
CA ALA A 202 15.54 0.78 14.70
C ALA A 202 16.28 -0.56 14.62
N SER A 203 15.58 -1.67 14.88
CA SER A 203 16.13 -3.02 14.71
C SER A 203 16.47 -3.35 13.25
N ALA A 204 15.64 -2.96 12.29
CA ALA A 204 15.92 -3.15 10.87
C ALA A 204 17.14 -2.33 10.43
N LEU A 205 17.19 -1.03 10.77
CA LEU A 205 18.31 -0.16 10.44
C LEU A 205 19.61 -0.59 11.13
N ALA A 206 19.56 -1.08 12.36
CA ALA A 206 20.77 -1.56 13.05
C ALA A 206 21.41 -2.77 12.34
N LYS A 207 20.60 -3.61 11.68
CA LYS A 207 21.06 -4.74 10.86
C LYS A 207 21.52 -4.31 9.46
N ALA A 208 20.96 -3.25 8.91
CA ALA A 208 21.33 -2.71 7.61
C ALA A 208 22.73 -2.09 7.62
N GLU A 209 23.43 -2.12 6.49
CA GLU A 209 24.69 -1.41 6.33
C GLU A 209 24.48 0.10 6.26
N TRP A 210 25.39 0.88 6.86
CA TRP A 210 25.31 2.33 6.87
C TRP A 210 26.47 2.89 6.06
N LYS A 211 26.15 3.73 5.07
CA LYS A 211 27.13 4.42 4.23
C LYS A 211 28.11 5.28 5.05
N HIS A 212 27.63 5.85 6.15
CA HIS A 212 28.44 6.64 7.06
C HIS A 212 28.31 6.12 8.50
N THR A 213 29.45 6.03 9.18
CA THR A 213 29.52 5.59 10.58
C THR A 213 28.61 6.43 11.45
N PHE A 214 27.77 5.78 12.25
CA PHE A 214 26.80 6.40 13.15
C PHE A 214 25.73 7.31 12.50
N ARG A 215 25.54 7.26 11.18
CA ARG A 215 24.47 7.99 10.49
C ARG A 215 23.47 7.01 9.87
N PRO A 216 22.37 6.67 10.58
CA PRO A 216 21.34 5.79 10.05
C PRO A 216 20.61 6.46 8.86
N PRO A 217 20.25 5.70 7.81
CA PRO A 217 19.56 6.22 6.63
C PRO A 217 18.05 6.43 6.88
N VAL A 218 17.71 7.29 7.84
CA VAL A 218 16.32 7.52 8.27
C VAL A 218 15.48 8.18 7.18
N ASP A 219 16.06 9.06 6.36
CA ASP A 219 15.31 9.72 5.28
C ASP A 219 14.97 8.75 4.15
N GLN A 220 15.89 7.87 3.77
CA GLN A 220 15.61 6.79 2.81
C GLN A 220 14.55 5.83 3.35
N LEU A 221 14.58 5.52 4.65
CA LEU A 221 13.51 4.72 5.27
C LEU A 221 12.15 5.44 5.16
N ALA A 222 12.12 6.75 5.44
CA ALA A 222 10.90 7.52 5.36
C ALA A 222 10.37 7.65 3.92
N ASP A 223 11.27 7.80 2.95
CA ASP A 223 10.96 7.85 1.53
C ASP A 223 10.46 6.48 1.02
N ALA A 224 11.08 5.37 1.43
CA ALA A 224 10.64 4.02 1.11
C ALA A 224 9.29 3.64 1.77
N THR A 225 8.96 4.27 2.90
CA THR A 225 7.71 4.06 3.64
C THR A 225 6.73 5.21 3.45
N ASN A 226 6.86 5.98 2.37
CA ASN A 226 5.92 7.04 1.99
C ASN A 226 4.62 6.43 1.43
N ILE A 227 3.96 5.65 2.28
CA ILE A 227 2.81 4.84 2.01
C ILE A 227 1.77 5.17 3.08
N TYR A 228 0.50 5.22 2.70
CA TYR A 228 -0.57 5.29 3.67
C TYR A 228 -1.70 4.35 3.30
N ALA A 229 -2.40 3.86 4.33
CA ALA A 229 -3.37 2.81 4.19
C ALA A 229 -4.63 3.07 4.99
N GLN A 230 -5.74 2.48 4.55
CA GLN A 230 -7.02 2.50 5.24
C GLN A 230 -7.70 1.15 5.10
N THR A 231 -8.17 0.61 6.22
CA THR A 231 -9.09 -0.53 6.17
C THR A 231 -10.47 -0.07 5.73
N GLY A 232 -11.20 -0.97 5.08
CA GLY A 232 -12.50 -0.67 4.50
C GLY A 232 -13.26 -1.90 4.08
N ILE A 233 -14.45 -1.66 3.55
CA ILE A 233 -15.33 -2.66 2.96
C ILE A 233 -15.48 -2.39 1.46
N MET A 234 -15.64 -3.45 0.68
CA MET A 234 -15.99 -3.38 -0.74
C MET A 234 -17.25 -4.18 -0.99
N ASP A 235 -18.28 -3.51 -1.48
CA ASP A 235 -19.50 -4.12 -1.98
C ASP A 235 -19.60 -3.91 -3.49
N GLY A 236 -19.97 -4.95 -4.24
CA GLY A 236 -19.99 -4.86 -5.69
C GLY A 236 -20.56 -6.09 -6.39
N THR A 237 -20.65 -5.99 -7.71
CA THR A 237 -21.11 -7.06 -8.58
C THR A 237 -20.03 -7.47 -9.58
N VAL A 238 -20.06 -8.74 -9.95
CA VAL A 238 -19.19 -9.34 -10.97
C VAL A 238 -20.06 -10.12 -11.95
N SER A 239 -19.84 -9.97 -13.25
CA SER A 239 -20.40 -10.85 -14.27
C SER A 239 -19.29 -11.44 -15.14
N ILE A 240 -19.47 -12.71 -15.52
CA ILE A 240 -18.55 -13.47 -16.37
C ILE A 240 -19.30 -13.82 -17.66
N ASN A 241 -18.72 -13.49 -18.82
CA ASN A 241 -19.30 -13.69 -20.15
C ASN A 241 -20.76 -13.21 -20.27
N ASP A 242 -21.04 -12.03 -19.69
CA ASP A 242 -22.38 -11.42 -19.63
C ASP A 242 -23.46 -12.31 -19.00
N GLY A 243 -23.05 -13.26 -18.13
CA GLY A 243 -23.95 -14.03 -17.29
C GLY A 243 -24.58 -13.23 -16.16
N GLU A 244 -25.24 -13.92 -15.23
CA GLU A 244 -25.87 -13.31 -14.07
C GLU A 244 -24.86 -12.56 -13.19
N ASP A 245 -25.31 -11.42 -12.63
CA ASP A 245 -24.52 -10.63 -11.69
C ASP A 245 -24.34 -11.41 -10.37
N TYR A 246 -23.08 -11.62 -10.01
CA TYR A 246 -22.66 -12.21 -8.74
C TYR A 246 -22.29 -11.11 -7.75
N GLU A 247 -23.04 -11.01 -6.65
CA GLU A 247 -22.76 -10.05 -5.59
C GLU A 247 -21.62 -10.51 -4.67
N MET A 248 -20.71 -9.60 -4.39
CA MET A 248 -19.57 -9.81 -3.51
C MET A 248 -19.52 -8.74 -2.42
N TYR A 249 -19.27 -9.20 -1.20
CA TYR A 249 -19.00 -8.35 -0.04
C TYR A 249 -17.67 -8.73 0.57
N LEU A 250 -16.72 -7.82 0.52
CA LEU A 250 -15.33 -8.04 0.90
C LEU A 250 -14.90 -7.04 1.97
N PHE A 251 -13.97 -7.48 2.81
CA PHE A 251 -13.27 -6.63 3.76
C PHE A 251 -11.79 -6.59 3.40
N GLY A 252 -11.16 -5.42 3.52
CA GLY A 252 -9.72 -5.33 3.32
C GLY A 252 -9.18 -3.92 3.40
N GLU A 253 -8.26 -3.57 2.50
CA GLU A 253 -7.43 -2.38 2.61
C GLU A 253 -7.30 -1.64 1.28
N LYS A 254 -7.30 -0.31 1.36
CA LYS A 254 -6.78 0.59 0.33
C LYS A 254 -5.40 1.06 0.75
N VAL A 255 -4.44 1.01 -0.15
CA VAL A 255 -3.12 1.60 0.05
C VAL A 255 -2.81 2.58 -1.07
N ARG A 256 -2.20 3.71 -0.70
CA ARG A 256 -1.59 4.68 -1.62
C ARG A 256 -0.09 4.67 -1.39
N ASN A 257 0.66 4.50 -2.46
CA ASN A 257 2.11 4.40 -2.44
C ASN A 257 2.71 5.57 -3.21
N LEU A 258 3.49 6.37 -2.49
CA LEU A 258 4.14 7.59 -2.94
C LEU A 258 5.66 7.53 -2.69
N SER A 259 6.22 6.33 -2.55
CA SER A 259 7.64 6.12 -2.25
C SER A 259 8.54 6.61 -3.39
N LYS A 260 9.78 6.98 -3.08
CA LYS A 260 10.74 7.39 -4.12
C LYS A 260 11.08 6.23 -5.04
N ALA A 261 11.10 6.49 -6.35
CA ALA A 261 11.33 5.47 -7.36
C ALA A 261 12.70 4.79 -7.22
N SER A 262 13.72 5.52 -6.76
CA SER A 262 15.07 5.00 -6.49
C SER A 262 15.14 3.97 -5.37
N ASP A 263 14.19 4.02 -4.44
CA ASP A 263 14.22 3.27 -3.19
C ASP A 263 13.37 1.98 -3.27
N VAL A 264 12.63 1.82 -4.37
CA VAL A 264 11.91 0.58 -4.73
C VAL A 264 12.92 -0.42 -5.30
N THR A 265 13.81 -0.91 -4.45
CA THR A 265 14.60 -2.11 -4.70
C THR A 265 13.87 -3.30 -4.10
N GLU A 266 13.88 -4.46 -4.79
CA GLU A 266 13.15 -5.70 -4.46
C GLU A 266 12.69 -5.80 -3.00
N CYS A 267 11.49 -5.27 -2.76
CA CYS A 267 10.89 -5.25 -1.45
C CYS A 267 9.89 -6.40 -1.39
N LYS A 268 10.22 -7.44 -0.62
CA LYS A 268 9.27 -8.51 -0.33
C LYS A 268 8.44 -8.07 0.86
N CYS A 269 7.19 -7.70 0.58
CA CYS A 269 6.19 -7.45 1.60
C CYS A 269 5.29 -8.68 1.75
N VAL A 270 5.12 -9.17 2.98
CA VAL A 270 4.12 -10.14 3.36
C VAL A 270 3.11 -9.42 4.23
N THR A 271 1.91 -9.27 3.71
CA THR A 271 0.80 -8.59 4.39
C THR A 271 -0.21 -9.63 4.85
N ILE A 272 -0.55 -9.59 6.14
CA ILE A 272 -1.64 -10.34 6.74
C ILE A 272 -2.69 -9.33 7.15
N LEU A 273 -3.88 -9.47 6.55
CA LEU A 273 -5.07 -8.71 6.90
C LEU A 273 -6.03 -9.65 7.60
N GLY A 274 -6.72 -9.16 8.62
CA GLY A 274 -7.75 -9.94 9.28
C GLY A 274 -8.67 -9.09 10.12
N SER A 275 -9.75 -9.70 10.56
CA SER A 275 -10.68 -9.13 11.53
C SER A 275 -10.84 -10.11 12.68
N THR A 276 -11.09 -9.58 13.86
CA THR A 276 -11.33 -10.36 15.07
C THR A 276 -12.84 -10.59 15.20
N PRO A 277 -13.33 -11.85 15.16
CA PRO A 277 -14.76 -12.13 15.13
C PRO A 277 -15.53 -11.61 16.36
N THR A 278 -14.86 -11.54 17.51
CA THR A 278 -15.48 -11.19 18.80
C THR A 278 -15.67 -9.69 19.01
N ILE A 279 -14.80 -8.86 18.44
CA ILE A 279 -14.78 -7.40 18.67
C ILE A 279 -14.87 -6.60 17.37
N GLY A 280 -14.87 -7.26 16.21
CA GLY A 280 -14.94 -6.61 14.89
C GLY A 280 -13.74 -5.71 14.57
N GLN A 281 -12.64 -5.81 15.34
CA GLN A 281 -11.45 -5.01 15.10
C GLN A 281 -10.65 -5.62 13.95
N ASN A 282 -10.17 -4.74 13.09
CA ASN A 282 -9.35 -5.09 11.95
C ASN A 282 -7.88 -4.95 12.33
N PHE A 283 -7.06 -5.89 11.86
CA PHE A 283 -5.63 -5.79 11.99
C PHE A 283 -4.96 -5.94 10.62
N HIS A 284 -3.88 -5.19 10.48
CA HIS A 284 -2.97 -5.27 9.36
C HIS A 284 -1.57 -5.50 9.93
N ILE A 285 -0.98 -6.64 9.60
CA ILE A 285 0.40 -6.98 9.91
C ILE A 285 1.15 -7.07 8.59
N SER A 286 2.07 -6.13 8.38
CA SER A 286 2.98 -6.21 7.24
C SER A 286 4.38 -6.52 7.72
N ASN A 287 4.99 -7.54 7.12
CA ASN A 287 6.41 -7.81 7.21
C ASN A 287 7.07 -7.41 5.91
N MET A 288 7.93 -6.41 5.97
CA MET A 288 8.62 -5.86 4.82
C MET A 288 10.11 -6.20 4.93
N SER A 289 10.64 -6.94 3.97
CA SER A 289 12.07 -7.17 3.81
C SER A 289 12.54 -6.48 2.54
N VAL A 290 13.61 -5.69 2.65
CA VAL A 290 14.21 -5.01 1.51
C VAL A 290 15.58 -5.65 1.25
N LYS A 291 15.82 -6.13 0.02
CA LYS A 291 17.14 -6.59 -0.39
C LYS A 291 18.00 -5.37 -0.76
N ASN A 292 19.15 -5.21 -0.10
CA ASN A 292 20.23 -4.28 -0.46
C ASN A 292 19.80 -2.83 -0.79
N SER A 293 18.91 -2.23 -0.01
CA SER A 293 18.44 -0.85 -0.26
C SER A 293 19.41 0.28 0.13
N PHE A 294 20.63 -0.04 0.57
CA PHE A 294 21.57 0.96 1.09
C PHE A 294 22.91 1.03 0.33
N GLU A 295 23.05 0.30 -0.77
CA GLU A 295 24.22 0.37 -1.66
C GLU A 295 23.93 1.24 -2.90
N LYS A 296 23.82 2.56 -2.72
CA LYS A 296 24.12 3.58 -3.75
C LYS A 296 24.77 4.81 -3.10
#